data_AF-A0A662EE15-F1
#
_entry.id   AF-A0A662EE15-F1
#
_cell.length_a   1.000
_cell.length_b   1.000
_cell.length_c   1.000
_cell.angle_alpha   90.00
_cell.angle_beta   90.00
_cell.angle_gamma   90.00
#
_symmetry.space_group_name_H-M   'P 1'
#
loop_
_entity.id
_entity.type
_entity.pdbx_description
1 polymer ?
#
loop_
_entity_poly.entity_id
_entity_poly.type
_entity_poly.pdbx_seq_one_letter_code
_entity_poly.pdbx_strand_id
1 'polypeptide(L)'
;MVGWLYFVGAYGSLVVINGIITYQLTPGKWLESHAFWDGFFNPTYWPATLLRTGIALMMAAAFMIFPAAKSREAGTRLVRYIGGWLVAGSLISYVGYRWWEAQLGETTRALFLGDSPTLASLAATRSFTLWALAAALVFGIVFLMVIPRSIKAIVPGVLVMVAAFAFFGGWERLREGSRKPFLIHSHQFSNGLLIEDIERINSEGVQAYSGWASIGGSDDPVEVGRRIFKIECSSCHTLGGYQSITEALPTFEEMLAVAGNGPPGSAAAAYQAGCASCHSDTSFDEMVEVMPGPEEMLEDPEMIHDLLVGMITATLEQLRDMGQAYVDADRTVQFDTQTTAYPMMPPFVGNDEDLEALATYLGTLTHDGGLPASTGGGQ
;
A
#
# COMPACT_ATOMS: atom_id res chain seq x y z
N MET A 1 -15.84 21.96 -33.72
CA MET A 1 -14.54 22.56 -33.34
C MET A 1 -14.32 22.53 -31.83
N VAL A 2 -15.17 23.19 -31.03
CA VAL A 2 -15.03 23.23 -29.56
C VAL A 2 -14.96 21.85 -28.91
N GLY A 3 -15.86 20.91 -29.26
CA GLY A 3 -15.83 19.55 -28.69
C GLY A 3 -14.55 18.75 -28.97
N TRP A 4 -13.92 18.97 -30.13
CA TRP A 4 -12.64 18.33 -30.47
C TRP A 4 -11.49 18.88 -29.64
N LEU A 5 -11.50 20.19 -29.33
CA LEU A 5 -10.51 20.79 -28.43
C LEU A 5 -10.61 20.20 -27.02
N TYR A 6 -11.82 20.01 -26.50
CA TYR A 6 -12.04 19.34 -25.21
C TYR A 6 -11.55 17.89 -25.22
N PHE A 7 -11.86 17.14 -26.28
CA PHE A 7 -11.41 15.75 -26.41
C PHE A 7 -9.87 15.66 -26.45
N VAL A 8 -9.22 16.44 -27.31
CA VAL A 8 -7.76 16.44 -27.43
C VAL A 8 -7.09 16.90 -26.15
N GLY A 9 -7.61 17.95 -25.49
CA GLY A 9 -7.08 18.44 -24.22
C GLY A 9 -7.21 17.41 -23.09
N ALA A 10 -8.39 16.79 -22.95
CA ALA A 10 -8.63 15.77 -21.93
C ALA A 10 -7.77 14.52 -22.17
N TYR A 11 -7.67 14.06 -23.42
CA TYR A 11 -6.85 12.90 -23.75
C TYR A 11 -5.36 13.19 -23.63
N GLY A 12 -4.92 14.40 -24.02
CA GLY A 12 -3.54 14.85 -23.81
C GLY A 12 -3.15 14.87 -22.34
N SER A 13 -4.05 15.30 -21.44
CA SER A 13 -3.83 15.21 -19.99
C SER A 13 -3.63 13.76 -19.52
N LEU A 14 -4.47 12.83 -20.00
CA LEU A 14 -4.31 11.39 -19.72
C LEU A 14 -2.93 10.88 -20.14
N VAL A 15 -2.50 11.22 -21.35
CA VAL A 15 -1.19 10.81 -21.91
C VAL A 15 -0.03 11.33 -21.04
N VAL A 16 -0.08 12.60 -20.61
CA VAL A 16 0.97 13.22 -19.79
C VAL A 16 1.01 12.63 -18.37
N ILE A 17 -0.14 12.60 -17.69
CA ILE A 17 -0.23 12.06 -16.33
C ILE A 17 0.11 10.57 -16.30
N ASN A 18 -0.28 9.81 -17.33
CA ASN A 18 0.08 8.41 -17.48
C ASN A 18 1.61 8.23 -17.52
N GLY A 19 2.34 9.10 -18.21
CA GLY A 19 3.81 9.11 -18.21
C GLY A 19 4.39 9.19 -16.81
N ILE A 20 3.91 10.14 -16.01
CA ILE A 20 4.41 10.37 -14.64
C ILE A 20 4.14 9.17 -13.73
N ILE A 21 2.91 8.66 -13.71
CA ILE A 21 2.52 7.59 -12.76
C ILE A 21 3.04 6.20 -13.13
N THR A 22 3.32 5.96 -14.41
CA THR A 22 3.92 4.68 -14.85
C THR A 22 5.43 4.69 -14.61
N TYR A 23 6.06 5.86 -14.76
CA TYR A 23 7.47 6.07 -14.45
C TYR A 23 7.80 5.74 -12.98
N GLN A 24 6.91 6.09 -12.05
CA GLN A 24 7.05 5.76 -10.62
C GLN A 24 7.21 4.26 -10.36
N LEU A 25 6.48 3.43 -11.10
CA LEU A 25 6.45 1.98 -10.92
C LEU A 25 7.58 1.27 -11.68
N THR A 26 7.78 1.66 -12.95
CA THR A 26 8.78 1.06 -13.82
C THR A 26 9.61 2.17 -14.45
N PRO A 27 10.66 2.69 -13.79
CA PRO A 27 11.50 3.73 -14.38
C PRO A 27 12.31 3.21 -15.58
N GLY A 28 12.57 1.90 -15.64
CA GLY A 28 13.22 1.25 -16.78
C GLY A 28 14.60 1.85 -17.05
N LYS A 29 14.89 2.14 -18.33
CA LYS A 29 16.18 2.70 -18.78
C LYS A 29 16.55 4.04 -18.15
N TRP A 30 15.59 4.76 -17.58
CA TRP A 30 15.87 6.03 -16.90
C TRP A 30 16.87 5.86 -15.75
N LEU A 31 16.89 4.69 -15.09
CA LEU A 31 17.84 4.38 -14.03
C LEU A 31 19.31 4.45 -14.51
N GLU A 32 19.56 4.19 -15.78
CA GLU A 32 20.88 4.33 -16.41
C GLU A 32 21.09 5.71 -17.02
N SER A 33 20.13 6.17 -17.83
CA SER A 33 20.34 7.31 -18.73
C SER A 33 19.99 8.65 -18.11
N HIS A 34 19.11 8.65 -17.10
CA HIS A 34 18.40 9.82 -16.58
C HIS A 34 17.71 10.70 -17.64
N ALA A 35 17.54 10.18 -18.87
CA ALA A 35 16.98 10.92 -19.98
C ALA A 35 15.45 11.00 -19.85
N PHE A 36 14.91 12.20 -20.05
CA PHE A 36 13.47 12.46 -19.91
C PHE A 36 12.58 11.44 -20.65
N TRP A 37 12.91 11.13 -21.91
CA TRP A 37 12.09 10.25 -22.75
C TRP A 37 12.16 8.78 -22.34
N ASP A 38 13.27 8.33 -21.75
CA ASP A 38 13.39 6.97 -21.24
C ASP A 38 12.50 6.76 -20.00
N GLY A 39 12.38 7.80 -19.16
CA GLY A 39 11.44 7.78 -18.03
C GLY A 39 9.99 7.95 -18.47
N PHE A 40 9.71 8.84 -19.43
CA PHE A 40 8.35 9.11 -19.90
C PHE A 40 7.75 7.91 -20.66
N PHE A 41 8.49 7.32 -21.61
CA PHE A 41 8.07 6.15 -22.38
C PHE A 41 8.60 4.84 -21.78
N ASN A 42 8.38 4.69 -20.49
CA ASN A 42 8.82 3.53 -19.73
C ASN A 42 8.04 2.23 -20.08
N PRO A 43 8.47 1.05 -19.58
CA PRO A 43 7.90 -0.24 -19.97
C PRO A 43 6.39 -0.38 -19.80
N THR A 44 5.79 0.28 -18.79
CA THR A 44 4.34 0.19 -18.52
C THR A 44 3.52 1.34 -19.13
N TYR A 45 4.16 2.31 -19.80
CA TYR A 45 3.50 3.48 -20.38
C TYR A 45 2.37 3.12 -21.36
N TRP A 46 2.69 2.37 -22.42
CA TRP A 46 1.73 2.01 -23.48
C TRP A 46 0.62 1.06 -22.99
N PRO A 47 0.93 -0.02 -22.25
CA PRO A 47 -0.10 -0.86 -21.66
C PRO A 47 -1.09 -0.07 -20.80
N ALA A 48 -0.57 0.85 -19.97
CA ALA A 48 -1.38 1.65 -19.08
C ALA A 48 -2.19 2.73 -19.82
N THR A 49 -1.67 3.29 -20.91
CA THR A 49 -2.44 4.22 -21.77
C THR A 49 -3.60 3.51 -22.44
N LEU A 50 -3.38 2.29 -22.96
CA LEU A 50 -4.43 1.47 -23.57
C LEU A 50 -5.51 1.15 -22.53
N LEU A 51 -5.10 0.66 -21.35
CA LEU A 51 -5.99 0.38 -20.23
C LEU A 51 -6.81 1.61 -19.81
N ARG A 52 -6.17 2.76 -19.59
CA ARG A 52 -6.85 4.00 -19.19
C ARG A 52 -7.79 4.54 -20.27
N THR A 53 -7.46 4.32 -21.55
CA THR A 53 -8.37 4.61 -22.66
C THR A 53 -9.63 3.75 -22.56
N GLY A 54 -9.49 2.45 -22.27
CA GLY A 54 -10.62 1.55 -22.03
C GLY A 54 -11.48 2.00 -20.83
N ILE A 55 -10.84 2.36 -19.71
CA ILE A 55 -11.53 2.87 -18.52
C ILE A 55 -12.30 4.16 -18.84
N ALA A 56 -11.71 5.08 -19.60
CA ALA A 56 -12.38 6.33 -20.01
C ALA A 56 -13.65 6.04 -20.83
N LEU A 57 -13.60 5.08 -21.76
CA LEU A 57 -14.77 4.63 -22.52
C LEU A 57 -15.83 4.00 -21.62
N MET A 58 -15.42 3.16 -20.66
CA MET A 58 -16.33 2.54 -19.68
C MET A 58 -17.03 3.60 -18.82
N MET A 59 -16.29 4.58 -18.31
CA MET A 59 -16.83 5.68 -17.51
C MET A 59 -17.78 6.54 -18.32
N ALA A 60 -17.40 6.93 -19.54
CA ALA A 60 -18.27 7.68 -20.43
C ALA A 60 -19.58 6.93 -20.68
N ALA A 61 -19.51 5.63 -20.97
CA ALA A 61 -20.71 4.82 -21.17
C ALA A 61 -21.55 4.72 -19.88
N ALA A 62 -20.91 4.46 -18.73
CA ALA A 62 -21.60 4.34 -17.45
C ALA A 62 -22.38 5.61 -17.08
N PHE A 63 -21.79 6.80 -17.27
CA PHE A 63 -22.48 8.06 -17.03
C PHE A 63 -23.58 8.33 -18.06
N MET A 64 -23.36 8.02 -19.34
CA MET A 64 -24.34 8.27 -20.41
C MET A 64 -25.59 7.40 -20.34
N ILE A 65 -25.56 6.29 -19.60
CA ILE A 65 -26.75 5.46 -19.36
C ILE A 65 -27.84 6.24 -18.60
N PHE A 66 -27.50 7.11 -17.65
CA PHE A 66 -28.50 7.80 -16.83
C PHE A 66 -29.30 8.87 -17.60
N PRO A 67 -28.68 9.76 -18.39
CA PRO A 67 -29.41 10.64 -19.28
C PRO A 67 -30.21 9.87 -20.34
N ALA A 68 -29.63 8.78 -20.90
CA ALA A 68 -30.35 7.93 -21.85
C ALA A 68 -31.58 7.27 -21.21
N ALA A 69 -31.49 6.85 -19.94
CA ALA A 69 -32.60 6.28 -19.18
C ALA A 69 -33.75 7.28 -18.92
N LYS A 70 -33.43 8.58 -18.80
CA LYS A 70 -34.41 9.64 -18.53
C LYS A 70 -35.01 10.26 -19.78
N SER A 71 -34.35 10.10 -20.93
CA SER A 71 -34.81 10.69 -22.19
C SER A 71 -35.97 9.89 -22.79
N ARG A 72 -37.08 10.59 -23.09
CA ARG A 72 -38.23 10.01 -23.81
C ARG A 72 -37.90 9.65 -25.26
N GLU A 73 -36.86 10.27 -25.82
CA GLU A 73 -36.41 10.09 -27.20
C GLU A 73 -35.30 9.03 -27.33
N ALA A 74 -34.74 8.57 -26.20
CA ALA A 74 -33.72 7.54 -26.19
C ALA A 74 -34.32 6.17 -26.55
N GLY A 75 -34.24 5.84 -27.84
CA GLY A 75 -34.59 4.51 -28.34
C GLY A 75 -33.53 3.45 -28.02
N THR A 76 -33.88 2.18 -28.20
CA THR A 76 -32.96 1.03 -28.07
C THR A 76 -31.67 1.17 -28.85
N ARG A 77 -31.70 1.85 -30.00
CA ARG A 77 -30.49 2.08 -30.80
C ARG A 77 -29.44 2.89 -30.03
N LEU A 78 -29.86 3.90 -29.27
CA LEU A 78 -28.95 4.72 -28.46
C LEU A 78 -28.38 3.93 -27.28
N VAL A 79 -29.23 3.15 -26.59
CA VAL A 79 -28.79 2.29 -25.48
C VAL A 79 -27.77 1.25 -25.96
N ARG A 80 -28.01 0.61 -27.11
CA ARG A 80 -27.06 -0.31 -27.73
C ARG A 80 -25.78 0.37 -28.17
N TYR A 81 -25.87 1.60 -28.67
CA TYR A 81 -24.69 2.38 -29.03
C TYR A 81 -23.81 2.65 -27.80
N ILE A 82 -24.40 3.08 -26.68
CA ILE A 82 -23.69 3.26 -25.40
C ILE A 82 -23.14 1.93 -24.90
N GLY A 83 -23.92 0.84 -24.97
CA GLY A 83 -23.50 -0.51 -24.61
C GLY A 83 -22.31 -1.00 -25.43
N GLY A 84 -22.27 -0.69 -26.74
CA GLY A 84 -21.15 -1.01 -27.61
C GLY A 84 -19.84 -0.35 -27.15
N TRP A 85 -19.91 0.92 -26.72
CA TRP A 85 -18.75 1.62 -26.15
C TRP A 85 -18.30 1.04 -24.81
N LEU A 86 -19.25 0.63 -23.95
CA LEU A 86 -18.91 -0.05 -22.70
C LEU A 86 -18.19 -1.38 -22.97
N VAL A 87 -18.72 -2.21 -23.88
CA VAL A 87 -18.12 -3.49 -24.24
C VAL A 87 -16.73 -3.29 -24.85
N ALA A 88 -16.59 -2.35 -25.80
CA ALA A 88 -15.29 -2.02 -26.37
C ALA A 88 -14.31 -1.52 -25.30
N GLY A 89 -14.75 -0.62 -24.42
CA GLY A 89 -13.96 -0.13 -23.30
C GLY A 89 -13.50 -1.25 -22.37
N SER A 90 -14.38 -2.18 -22.01
CA SER A 90 -14.04 -3.34 -21.17
C SER A 90 -13.01 -4.27 -21.83
N LEU A 91 -13.14 -4.53 -23.14
CA LEU A 91 -12.17 -5.37 -23.87
C LEU A 91 -10.81 -4.67 -24.01
N ILE A 92 -10.81 -3.37 -24.33
CA ILE A 92 -9.58 -2.56 -24.39
C ILE A 92 -8.89 -2.53 -23.03
N SER A 93 -9.66 -2.30 -21.96
CA SER A 93 -9.17 -2.36 -20.58
C SER A 93 -8.57 -3.72 -20.25
N TYR A 94 -9.22 -4.82 -20.62
CA TYR A 94 -8.69 -6.16 -20.38
C TYR A 94 -7.34 -6.38 -21.08
N VAL A 95 -7.25 -6.03 -22.37
CA VAL A 95 -5.99 -6.16 -23.12
C VAL A 95 -4.89 -5.30 -22.51
N GLY A 96 -5.19 -4.03 -22.19
CA GLY A 96 -4.24 -3.13 -21.54
C GLY A 96 -3.77 -3.63 -20.18
N TYR A 97 -4.69 -4.18 -19.36
CA TYR A 97 -4.38 -4.78 -18.07
C TYR A 97 -3.44 -5.98 -18.20
N ARG A 98 -3.74 -6.92 -19.11
CA ARG A 98 -2.91 -8.13 -19.31
C ARG A 98 -1.54 -7.80 -19.88
N TRP A 99 -1.47 -6.81 -20.77
CA TRP A 99 -0.19 -6.29 -21.26
C TRP A 99 0.61 -5.60 -20.15
N TRP A 100 -0.05 -4.80 -19.31
CA TRP A 100 0.58 -4.14 -18.18
C TRP A 100 1.16 -5.15 -17.19
N GLU A 101 0.36 -6.15 -16.82
CA GLU A 101 0.76 -7.21 -15.89
C GLU A 101 1.97 -8.00 -16.41
N ALA A 102 2.06 -8.22 -17.73
CA ALA A 102 3.19 -8.91 -18.36
C ALA A 102 4.50 -8.09 -18.35
N GLN A 103 4.43 -6.77 -18.13
CA GLN A 103 5.59 -5.87 -18.09
C GLN A 103 6.12 -5.64 -16.67
N LEU A 104 5.46 -6.20 -15.65
CA LEU A 104 5.88 -6.09 -14.25
C LEU A 104 7.03 -7.05 -13.95
N GLY A 105 7.93 -6.62 -13.07
CA GLY A 105 9.04 -7.45 -12.58
C GLY A 105 8.58 -8.66 -11.77
N GLU A 106 9.51 -9.60 -11.56
CA GLU A 106 9.30 -10.87 -10.85
C GLU A 106 8.67 -10.64 -9.46
N THR A 107 9.18 -9.67 -8.70
CA THR A 107 8.71 -9.23 -7.39
C THR A 107 7.21 -8.92 -7.38
N THR A 108 6.75 -8.03 -8.27
CA THR A 108 5.35 -7.60 -8.34
C THR A 108 4.44 -8.73 -8.83
N ARG A 109 4.98 -9.63 -9.64
CA ARG A 109 4.25 -10.80 -10.14
C ARG A 109 4.09 -11.87 -9.06
N ALA A 110 5.10 -12.13 -8.25
CA ALA A 110 5.04 -13.05 -7.10
C ALA A 110 3.98 -12.59 -6.07
N LEU A 111 3.91 -11.27 -5.83
CA LEU A 111 2.86 -10.64 -5.01
C LEU A 111 1.44 -10.89 -5.53
N PHE A 112 1.27 -10.95 -6.85
CA PHE A 112 -0.02 -11.24 -7.47
C PHE A 112 -0.37 -12.72 -7.52
N LEU A 113 0.63 -13.60 -7.38
CA LEU A 113 0.47 -15.06 -7.30
C LEU A 113 0.17 -15.52 -5.87
N GLY A 114 0.41 -14.67 -4.87
CA GLY A 114 0.12 -14.95 -3.46
C GLY A 114 1.25 -15.70 -2.75
N ASP A 115 2.48 -15.59 -3.25
CA ASP A 115 3.64 -16.33 -2.74
C ASP A 115 4.12 -15.85 -1.35
N SER A 116 3.62 -14.70 -0.86
CA SER A 116 3.84 -14.23 0.51
C SER A 116 2.52 -14.19 1.30
N PRO A 117 2.42 -14.89 2.46
CA PRO A 117 1.24 -14.83 3.34
C PRO A 117 0.96 -13.42 3.86
N THR A 118 2.03 -12.63 4.04
CA THR A 118 2.00 -11.24 4.53
C THR A 118 1.30 -10.27 3.56
N LEU A 119 1.05 -10.66 2.30
CA LEU A 119 0.56 -9.76 1.24
C LEU A 119 -0.64 -10.31 0.45
N ALA A 120 -1.41 -11.23 1.03
CA ALA A 120 -2.64 -11.80 0.45
C ALA A 120 -3.67 -10.75 -0.03
N SER A 121 -3.62 -9.53 0.50
CA SER A 121 -4.55 -8.45 0.13
C SER A 121 -4.39 -7.95 -1.32
N LEU A 122 -3.18 -8.01 -1.91
CA LEU A 122 -2.97 -7.59 -3.30
C LEU A 122 -3.49 -8.65 -4.28
N ALA A 123 -3.23 -9.93 -4.02
CA ALA A 123 -3.78 -11.04 -4.81
C ALA A 123 -5.32 -11.05 -4.79
N ALA A 124 -5.93 -10.78 -3.63
CA ALA A 124 -7.37 -10.60 -3.50
C ALA A 124 -7.86 -9.38 -4.32
N THR A 125 -7.15 -8.25 -4.26
CA THR A 125 -7.48 -7.05 -5.05
C THR A 125 -7.40 -7.32 -6.56
N ARG A 126 -6.42 -8.12 -7.00
CA ARG A 126 -6.28 -8.54 -8.40
C ARG A 126 -7.50 -9.32 -8.87
N SER A 127 -7.88 -10.33 -8.10
CA SER A 127 -9.05 -11.15 -8.38
C SER A 127 -10.33 -10.31 -8.41
N PHE A 128 -10.51 -9.43 -7.42
CA PHE A 128 -11.61 -8.48 -7.36
C PHE A 128 -11.67 -7.58 -8.61
N THR A 129 -10.53 -7.04 -9.04
CA THR A 129 -10.44 -6.14 -10.21
C THR A 129 -10.88 -6.86 -11.49
N LEU A 130 -10.40 -8.08 -11.71
CA LEU A 130 -10.78 -8.88 -12.88
C LEU A 130 -12.27 -9.28 -12.86
N TRP A 131 -12.81 -9.64 -11.69
CA TRP A 131 -14.24 -9.94 -11.54
C TRP A 131 -15.12 -8.70 -11.75
N ALA A 132 -14.70 -7.53 -11.28
CA ALA A 132 -15.39 -6.28 -11.52
C ALA A 132 -15.43 -5.92 -13.02
N LEU A 133 -14.31 -6.13 -13.73
CA LEU A 133 -14.25 -5.96 -15.19
C LEU A 133 -15.18 -6.94 -15.92
N ALA A 134 -15.13 -8.22 -15.53
CA ALA A 134 -16.00 -9.26 -16.09
C ALA A 134 -17.48 -8.92 -15.86
N ALA A 135 -17.83 -8.47 -14.66
CA ALA A 135 -19.19 -8.01 -14.33
C ALA A 135 -19.61 -6.82 -15.20
N ALA A 136 -18.74 -5.80 -15.37
CA ALA A 136 -19.03 -4.66 -16.23
C ALA A 136 -19.27 -5.08 -17.70
N LEU A 137 -18.46 -6.01 -18.21
CA LEU A 137 -18.63 -6.58 -19.54
C LEU A 137 -19.96 -7.35 -19.68
N VAL A 138 -20.25 -8.25 -18.74
CA VAL A 138 -21.49 -9.07 -18.75
C VAL A 138 -22.71 -8.18 -18.63
N PHE A 139 -22.72 -7.21 -17.71
CA PHE A 139 -23.83 -6.27 -17.55
C PHE A 139 -24.02 -5.40 -18.78
N GLY A 140 -22.94 -4.95 -19.42
CA GLY A 140 -23.00 -4.24 -20.70
C GLY A 140 -23.64 -5.05 -21.82
N ILE A 141 -23.21 -6.30 -21.99
CA ILE A 141 -23.76 -7.21 -23.01
C ILE A 141 -25.24 -7.51 -22.71
N VAL A 142 -25.54 -8.01 -21.51
CA VAL A 142 -26.88 -8.45 -21.16
C VAL A 142 -27.84 -7.27 -21.18
N PHE A 143 -27.59 -6.23 -20.38
CA PHE A 143 -28.57 -5.19 -20.15
C PHE A 143 -28.60 -4.10 -21.21
N LEU A 144 -27.49 -3.78 -21.88
CA LEU A 144 -27.44 -2.69 -22.85
C LEU A 144 -27.50 -3.17 -24.30
N MET A 145 -27.05 -4.39 -24.58
CA MET A 145 -27.06 -4.95 -25.94
C MET A 145 -28.24 -5.90 -26.19
N VAL A 146 -28.42 -6.92 -25.34
CA VAL A 146 -29.39 -8.00 -25.55
C VAL A 146 -30.81 -7.60 -25.11
N ILE A 147 -30.99 -7.13 -23.87
CA ILE A 147 -32.30 -6.77 -23.30
C ILE A 147 -32.46 -5.28 -22.91
N PRO A 148 -32.19 -4.32 -23.82
CA PRO A 148 -32.16 -2.87 -23.51
C PRO A 148 -33.50 -2.23 -23.13
N ARG A 149 -34.63 -2.93 -23.22
CA ARG A 149 -35.97 -2.41 -22.90
C ARG A 149 -36.62 -3.05 -21.68
N SER A 150 -36.05 -4.14 -21.16
CA SER A 150 -36.72 -5.01 -20.19
C SER A 150 -36.58 -4.55 -18.74
N ILE A 151 -35.73 -3.55 -18.47
CA ILE A 151 -35.43 -3.09 -17.11
C ILE A 151 -35.55 -1.56 -17.09
N LYS A 152 -36.20 -1.00 -16.06
CA LYS A 152 -36.16 0.44 -15.78
C LYS A 152 -34.70 0.87 -15.78
N ALA A 153 -34.28 1.62 -16.79
CA ALA A 153 -32.87 1.80 -17.18
C ALA A 153 -31.93 2.35 -16.08
N ILE A 154 -32.49 2.78 -14.95
CA ILE A 154 -31.77 3.13 -13.73
C ILE A 154 -31.05 1.91 -13.12
N VAL A 155 -31.71 0.76 -12.94
CA VAL A 155 -31.09 -0.39 -12.24
C VAL A 155 -29.88 -0.95 -12.99
N PRO A 156 -29.94 -1.22 -14.31
CA PRO A 156 -28.76 -1.66 -15.06
C PRO A 156 -27.69 -0.59 -15.14
N GLY A 157 -28.08 0.68 -15.20
CA GLY A 157 -27.15 1.81 -15.14
C GLY A 157 -26.36 1.81 -13.84
N VAL A 158 -27.02 1.59 -12.70
CA VAL A 158 -26.34 1.47 -11.39
C VAL A 158 -25.43 0.23 -11.35
N LEU A 159 -25.86 -0.93 -11.82
CA LEU A 159 -25.02 -2.14 -11.84
C LEU A 159 -23.76 -1.97 -12.68
N VAL A 160 -23.89 -1.42 -13.89
CA VAL A 160 -22.76 -1.07 -14.75
C VAL A 160 -21.85 -0.06 -14.07
N MET A 161 -22.43 0.97 -13.46
CA MET A 161 -21.67 2.02 -12.79
C MET A 161 -20.85 1.46 -11.63
N VAL A 162 -21.47 0.67 -10.76
CA VAL A 162 -20.79 0.01 -9.63
C VAL A 162 -19.67 -0.89 -10.12
N ALA A 163 -19.93 -1.73 -11.13
CA ALA A 163 -18.91 -2.63 -11.67
C ALA A 163 -17.73 -1.87 -12.31
N ALA A 164 -18.01 -0.79 -13.05
CA ALA A 164 -16.99 -0.01 -13.71
C ALA A 164 -16.15 0.83 -12.70
N PHE A 165 -16.77 1.38 -11.66
CA PHE A 165 -16.05 2.05 -10.57
C PHE A 165 -15.26 1.06 -9.71
N ALA A 166 -15.80 -0.12 -9.44
CA ALA A 166 -15.09 -1.20 -8.74
C ALA A 166 -13.84 -1.62 -9.53
N PHE A 167 -13.93 -1.74 -10.85
CA PHE A 167 -12.77 -2.01 -11.70
C PHE A 167 -11.75 -0.87 -11.65
N PHE A 168 -12.19 0.38 -11.80
CA PHE A 168 -11.30 1.55 -11.75
C PHE A 168 -10.58 1.68 -10.40
N GLY A 169 -11.30 1.54 -9.28
CA GLY A 169 -10.73 1.60 -7.94
C GLY A 169 -9.81 0.41 -7.64
N GLY A 170 -10.18 -0.80 -8.06
CA GLY A 170 -9.34 -1.99 -7.94
C GLY A 170 -8.03 -1.85 -8.72
N TRP A 171 -8.10 -1.33 -9.95
CA TRP A 171 -6.93 -0.99 -10.75
C TRP A 171 -6.02 0.02 -10.06
N GLU A 172 -6.56 1.14 -9.55
CA GLU A 172 -5.74 2.16 -8.90
C GLU A 172 -5.08 1.63 -7.62
N ARG A 173 -5.80 0.80 -6.85
CA ARG A 173 -5.24 0.11 -5.69
C ARG A 173 -4.12 -0.86 -6.07
N LEU A 174 -4.27 -1.61 -7.16
CA LEU A 174 -3.21 -2.51 -7.63
C LEU A 174 -1.97 -1.72 -8.05
N ARG A 175 -2.14 -0.67 -8.86
CA ARG A 175 -1.02 0.18 -9.29
C ARG A 175 -0.31 0.82 -8.10
N GLU A 176 -1.04 1.38 -7.15
CA GLU A 176 -0.48 1.99 -5.94
C GLU A 176 0.19 0.95 -5.05
N GLY A 177 -0.43 -0.22 -4.86
CA GLY A 177 0.14 -1.32 -4.09
C GLY A 177 1.46 -1.78 -4.72
N SER A 178 1.48 -2.03 -6.02
CA SER A 178 2.64 -2.56 -6.74
C SER A 178 3.87 -1.67 -6.73
N ARG A 179 3.73 -0.34 -6.52
CA ARG A 179 4.90 0.56 -6.50
C ARG A 179 5.60 0.62 -5.15
N LYS A 180 4.89 0.29 -4.06
CA LYS A 180 5.46 0.40 -2.71
C LYS A 180 6.63 -0.57 -2.57
N PRO A 181 7.73 -0.19 -1.86
CA PRO A 181 7.85 0.98 -0.98
C PRO A 181 8.29 2.28 -1.67
N PHE A 182 8.36 2.32 -3.00
CA PHE A 182 8.96 3.43 -3.73
C PHE A 182 7.98 4.52 -4.19
N LEU A 183 8.48 5.75 -4.22
CA LEU A 183 7.91 6.83 -5.03
C LEU A 183 8.40 6.71 -6.48
N ILE A 184 9.70 6.48 -6.66
CA ILE A 184 10.33 6.12 -7.94
C ILE A 184 11.16 4.87 -7.67
N HIS A 185 10.77 3.75 -8.28
CA HIS A 185 11.39 2.45 -8.00
C HIS A 185 12.92 2.52 -8.10
N SER A 186 13.63 1.98 -7.13
CA SER A 186 15.11 1.94 -7.12
C SER A 186 15.81 3.30 -7.13
N HIS A 187 15.10 4.39 -6.82
CA HIS A 187 15.69 5.72 -6.74
C HIS A 187 15.24 6.49 -5.50
N GLN A 188 13.93 6.49 -5.21
CA GLN A 188 13.35 7.25 -4.11
C GLN A 188 12.21 6.48 -3.43
N PHE A 189 12.24 6.42 -2.10
CA PHE A 189 11.20 5.80 -1.28
C PHE A 189 9.95 6.66 -1.16
N SER A 190 8.84 6.06 -0.70
CA SER A 190 7.54 6.73 -0.55
C SER A 190 7.53 7.86 0.48
N ASN A 191 8.46 7.82 1.44
CA ASN A 191 8.71 8.89 2.41
C ASN A 191 9.61 10.02 1.85
N GLY A 192 10.08 9.89 0.61
CA GLY A 192 10.89 10.90 -0.08
C GLY A 192 12.40 10.73 0.08
N LEU A 193 12.87 9.77 0.90
CA LEU A 193 14.29 9.48 1.05
C LEU A 193 14.88 8.93 -0.26
N LEU A 194 16.03 9.47 -0.65
CA LEU A 194 16.81 8.97 -1.78
C LEU A 194 17.69 7.81 -1.32
N ILE A 195 17.81 6.78 -2.15
CA ILE A 195 18.66 5.62 -1.84
C ILE A 195 20.13 6.05 -1.66
N GLU A 196 20.59 7.06 -2.38
CA GLU A 196 21.97 7.56 -2.26
C GLU A 196 22.27 8.32 -0.98
N ASP A 197 21.24 8.75 -0.26
CA ASP A 197 21.41 9.50 0.98
C ASP A 197 21.47 8.58 2.20
N ILE A 198 21.25 7.26 2.04
CA ILE A 198 21.18 6.30 3.16
C ILE A 198 22.45 6.36 4.03
N GLU A 199 23.64 6.21 3.44
CA GLU A 199 24.89 6.20 4.21
C GLU A 199 25.17 7.53 4.93
N ARG A 200 24.84 8.65 4.27
CA ARG A 200 25.00 9.98 4.84
C ARG A 200 24.06 10.18 6.02
N ILE A 201 22.79 9.83 5.88
CA ILE A 201 21.80 10.01 6.95
C ILE A 201 22.08 9.03 8.11
N ASN A 202 22.50 7.80 7.82
CA ASN A 202 22.90 6.85 8.87
C ASN A 202 24.11 7.33 9.69
N SER A 203 24.98 8.16 9.10
CA SER A 203 26.16 8.70 9.79
C SER A 203 25.93 10.05 10.46
N GLU A 204 25.17 10.95 9.84
CA GLU A 204 24.92 12.32 10.33
C GLU A 204 23.63 12.46 11.15
N GLY A 205 22.70 11.52 11.00
CA GLY A 205 21.38 11.51 11.61
C GLY A 205 20.29 12.23 10.79
N VAL A 206 19.04 11.82 10.97
CA VAL A 206 17.85 12.34 10.27
C VAL A 206 17.67 13.84 10.50
N GLN A 207 17.99 14.31 11.71
CA GLN A 207 17.85 15.71 12.08
C GLN A 207 18.78 16.66 11.30
N ALA A 208 19.97 16.19 10.94
CA ALA A 208 20.93 16.96 10.16
C ALA A 208 20.47 17.12 8.70
N TYR A 209 19.73 16.12 8.18
CA TYR A 209 19.26 16.09 6.81
C TYR A 209 17.91 16.81 6.62
N SER A 210 16.97 16.60 7.54
CA SER A 210 15.63 17.17 7.47
C SER A 210 15.54 18.46 8.28
N GLY A 211 15.44 19.60 7.58
CA GLY A 211 15.11 20.88 8.19
C GLY A 211 13.76 20.89 8.94
N TRP A 212 12.90 19.88 8.75
CA TRP A 212 11.65 19.71 9.48
C TRP A 212 11.82 18.91 10.80
N ALA A 213 12.80 18.01 10.86
CA ALA A 213 13.15 17.28 12.09
C ALA A 213 13.76 18.21 13.14
N SER A 214 14.56 19.19 12.70
CA SER A 214 15.23 20.16 13.59
C SER A 214 14.30 21.26 14.13
N ILE A 215 13.06 21.37 13.65
CA ILE A 215 12.11 22.41 14.10
C ILE A 215 11.64 22.11 15.52
N GLY A 216 12.12 22.91 16.48
CA GLY A 216 11.67 22.92 17.87
C GLY A 216 12.77 22.66 18.89
N GLY A 217 13.97 22.23 18.48
CA GLY A 217 15.19 22.20 19.30
C GLY A 217 15.05 21.55 20.68
N SER A 218 14.20 20.53 20.80
CA SER A 218 14.01 19.77 22.04
C SER A 218 14.87 18.54 21.96
N ASP A 219 15.67 18.31 23.00
CA ASP A 219 16.48 17.10 23.17
C ASP A 219 15.69 15.97 23.86
N ASP A 220 14.38 16.17 24.12
CA ASP A 220 13.48 15.13 24.62
C ASP A 220 13.35 13.98 23.62
N PRO A 221 13.79 12.74 23.97
CA PRO A 221 13.79 11.59 23.06
C PRO A 221 12.42 11.28 22.47
N VAL A 222 11.34 11.47 23.23
CA VAL A 222 9.97 11.21 22.76
C VAL A 222 9.57 12.18 21.65
N GLU A 223 9.89 13.46 21.82
CA GLU A 223 9.59 14.49 20.83
C GLU A 223 10.45 14.33 19.57
N VAL A 224 11.73 13.96 19.74
CA VAL A 224 12.62 13.62 18.62
C VAL A 224 12.07 12.42 17.85
N GLY A 225 11.76 11.32 18.54
CA GLY A 225 11.20 10.11 17.93
C GLY A 225 9.89 10.37 17.20
N ARG A 226 9.01 11.21 17.75
CA ARG A 226 7.78 11.63 17.08
C ARG A 226 8.03 12.37 15.76
N ARG A 227 9.10 13.15 15.66
CA ARG A 227 9.48 13.84 14.42
C ARG A 227 10.06 12.87 13.40
N ILE A 228 10.89 11.94 13.84
CA ILE A 228 11.43 10.87 13.01
C ILE A 228 10.27 10.03 12.44
N PHE A 229 9.31 9.62 13.29
CA PHE A 229 8.10 8.91 12.84
C PHE A 229 7.33 9.69 11.76
N LYS A 230 7.20 11.01 11.92
CA LYS A 230 6.54 11.85 10.91
C LYS A 230 7.28 11.85 9.58
N ILE A 231 8.59 11.79 9.58
CA ILE A 231 9.40 11.84 8.36
C ILE A 231 9.44 10.47 7.69
N GLU A 232 9.72 9.42 8.45
CA GLU A 232 10.03 8.11 7.86
C GLU A 232 8.82 7.18 7.76
N CYS A 233 7.91 7.24 8.73
CA CYS A 233 6.84 6.26 8.89
C CYS A 233 5.46 6.79 8.46
N SER A 234 5.18 8.09 8.65
CA SER A 234 3.82 8.63 8.49
C SER A 234 3.31 8.69 7.05
N SER A 235 4.18 8.51 6.05
CA SER A 235 3.78 8.32 4.65
C SER A 235 3.00 7.01 4.44
N CYS A 236 3.21 6.04 5.32
CA CYS A 236 2.61 4.71 5.24
C CYS A 236 1.71 4.38 6.43
N HIS A 237 2.07 4.86 7.63
CA HIS A 237 1.38 4.55 8.87
C HIS A 237 0.60 5.73 9.42
N THR A 238 -0.64 5.46 9.85
CA THR A 238 -1.39 6.36 10.73
C THR A 238 -1.15 5.98 12.18
N LEU A 239 -1.56 6.83 13.13
CA LEU A 239 -1.56 6.45 14.55
C LEU A 239 -2.69 5.47 14.89
N GLY A 240 -3.73 5.37 14.06
CA GLY A 240 -4.93 4.57 14.29
C GLY A 240 -5.69 4.30 12.99
N GLY A 241 -6.46 3.21 12.93
CA GLY A 241 -7.29 2.87 11.78
C GLY A 241 -6.48 2.31 10.59
N TYR A 242 -6.68 2.85 9.39
CA TYR A 242 -6.07 2.26 8.18
C TYR A 242 -4.54 2.35 8.21
N GLN A 243 -3.85 1.19 8.22
CA GLN A 243 -2.39 1.09 8.38
C GLN A 243 -1.90 1.69 9.71
N SER A 244 -2.63 1.41 10.79
CA SER A 244 -2.26 1.87 12.13
C SER A 244 -0.91 1.33 12.58
N ILE A 245 -0.01 2.21 13.05
CA ILE A 245 1.20 1.78 13.76
C ILE A 245 0.84 1.18 15.13
N THR A 246 -0.16 1.71 15.83
CA THR A 246 -0.51 1.23 17.18
C THR A 246 -1.07 -0.18 17.18
N GLU A 247 -1.75 -0.58 16.10
CA GLU A 247 -2.24 -1.96 15.93
C GLU A 247 -1.13 -2.91 15.45
N ALA A 248 0.02 -2.39 15.01
CA ALA A 248 1.17 -3.16 14.56
C ALA A 248 2.26 -3.29 15.63
N LEU A 249 2.20 -2.48 16.70
CA LEU A 249 3.13 -2.55 17.81
C LEU A 249 2.74 -3.69 18.77
N PRO A 250 3.72 -4.36 19.38
CA PRO A 250 3.43 -5.39 20.37
C PRO A 250 2.72 -4.78 21.58
N THR A 251 1.77 -5.53 22.14
CA THR A 251 1.00 -5.11 23.31
C THR A 251 1.25 -6.01 24.52
N PHE A 252 1.02 -5.46 25.71
CA PHE A 252 1.06 -6.22 26.97
C PHE A 252 0.09 -7.41 26.95
N GLU A 253 -1.12 -7.22 26.41
CA GLU A 253 -2.13 -8.27 26.31
C GLU A 253 -1.68 -9.43 25.41
N GLU A 254 -1.03 -9.13 24.29
CA GLU A 254 -0.47 -10.16 23.41
C GLU A 254 0.65 -10.94 24.09
N MET A 255 1.56 -10.26 24.80
CA MET A 255 2.63 -10.96 25.53
C MET A 255 2.07 -11.84 26.65
N LEU A 256 1.07 -11.38 27.41
CA LEU A 256 0.36 -12.20 28.38
C LEU A 256 -0.35 -13.39 27.72
N ALA A 257 -0.92 -13.21 26.52
CA ALA A 257 -1.59 -14.28 25.79
C ALA A 257 -0.61 -15.37 25.32
N VAL A 258 0.61 -14.99 24.94
CA VAL A 258 1.68 -15.93 24.56
C VAL A 258 2.31 -16.60 25.78
N ALA A 259 2.53 -15.87 26.89
CA ALA A 259 3.08 -16.42 28.13
C ALA A 259 2.04 -17.21 28.96
N GLY A 260 0.74 -17.06 28.64
CA GLY A 260 -0.37 -17.52 29.46
C GLY A 260 -0.75 -19.00 29.30
N ASN A 261 -1.35 -19.55 30.36
CA ASN A 261 -1.89 -20.92 30.42
C ASN A 261 -3.34 -21.02 29.95
N GLY A 262 -3.66 -20.40 28.80
CA GLY A 262 -4.99 -20.48 28.19
C GLY A 262 -5.36 -21.89 27.72
N PRO A 263 -6.52 -22.08 27.04
CA PRO A 263 -6.88 -23.36 26.44
C PRO A 263 -5.71 -23.94 25.60
N PRO A 264 -5.50 -25.27 25.58
CA PRO A 264 -4.38 -25.86 24.84
C PRO A 264 -4.32 -25.34 23.40
N GLY A 265 -3.17 -24.78 23.01
CA GLY A 265 -2.92 -24.20 21.69
C GLY A 265 -3.27 -22.71 21.54
N SER A 266 -3.86 -22.05 22.54
CA SER A 266 -4.18 -20.61 22.46
C SER A 266 -2.92 -19.74 22.42
N ALA A 267 -1.91 -20.08 23.21
CA ALA A 267 -0.63 -19.36 23.27
C ALA A 267 0.14 -19.47 21.94
N ALA A 268 0.19 -20.67 21.35
CA ALA A 268 0.80 -20.88 20.03
C ALA A 268 0.05 -20.13 18.92
N ALA A 269 -1.28 -20.05 19.01
CA ALA A 269 -2.08 -19.27 18.07
C ALA A 269 -1.85 -17.76 18.25
N ALA A 270 -1.76 -17.27 19.49
CA ALA A 270 -1.41 -15.88 19.79
C ALA A 270 0.00 -15.54 19.26
N TYR A 271 0.97 -16.44 19.44
CA TYR A 271 2.32 -16.29 18.89
C TYR A 271 2.31 -16.18 17.37
N GLN A 272 1.59 -17.07 16.69
CA GLN A 272 1.45 -17.01 15.23
C GLN A 272 0.77 -15.73 14.74
N ALA A 273 -0.17 -15.19 15.52
CA ALA A 273 -0.94 -14.01 15.14
C ALA A 273 -0.17 -12.69 15.38
N GLY A 274 0.57 -12.58 16.48
CA GLY A 274 1.16 -11.31 16.93
C GLY A 274 2.69 -11.24 16.93
N CYS A 275 3.39 -12.38 17.02
CA CYS A 275 4.85 -12.39 17.24
C CYS A 275 5.64 -13.01 16.07
N ALA A 276 5.09 -14.03 15.42
CA ALA A 276 5.81 -14.82 14.42
C ALA A 276 6.28 -14.00 13.19
N SER A 277 5.63 -12.87 12.88
CA SER A 277 6.06 -11.98 11.79
C SER A 277 7.36 -11.24 12.10
N CYS A 278 7.62 -10.90 13.36
CA CYS A 278 8.84 -10.22 13.79
C CYS A 278 9.92 -11.21 14.27
N HIS A 279 9.50 -12.45 14.58
CA HIS A 279 10.35 -13.54 15.07
C HIS A 279 10.30 -14.76 14.13
N SER A 280 10.60 -14.55 12.85
CA SER A 280 10.55 -15.63 11.84
C SER A 280 11.51 -16.80 12.16
N ASP A 281 12.57 -16.51 12.92
CA ASP A 281 13.65 -17.45 13.24
C ASP A 281 13.50 -18.07 14.64
N THR A 282 12.42 -17.75 15.36
CA THR A 282 12.15 -18.28 16.71
C THR A 282 10.88 -19.13 16.66
N SER A 283 10.92 -20.32 17.25
CA SER A 283 9.73 -21.14 17.45
C SER A 283 8.92 -20.65 18.66
N PHE A 284 7.64 -21.04 18.71
CA PHE A 284 6.80 -20.74 19.88
C PHE A 284 7.42 -21.27 21.19
N ASP A 285 7.95 -22.50 21.17
CA ASP A 285 8.53 -23.12 22.36
C ASP A 285 9.80 -22.37 22.83
N GLU A 286 10.68 -21.96 21.90
CA GLU A 286 11.85 -21.15 22.21
C GLU A 286 11.47 -19.76 22.74
N MET A 287 10.40 -19.15 22.19
CA MET A 287 9.91 -17.85 22.67
C MET A 287 9.40 -17.93 24.10
N VAL A 288 8.64 -18.97 24.44
CA VAL A 288 8.11 -19.16 25.80
C VAL A 288 9.23 -19.38 26.82
N GLU A 289 10.34 -20.02 26.44
CA GLU A 289 11.48 -20.24 27.34
C GLU A 289 12.20 -18.96 27.75
N VAL A 290 12.16 -17.92 26.92
CA VAL A 290 12.88 -16.65 27.15
C VAL A 290 11.98 -15.53 27.70
N MET A 291 10.65 -15.72 27.67
CA MET A 291 9.72 -14.73 28.19
C MET A 291 9.50 -14.87 29.71
N PRO A 292 9.29 -13.76 30.43
CA PRO A 292 8.91 -13.81 31.84
C PRO A 292 7.55 -14.50 32.04
N GLY A 293 7.34 -15.06 33.23
CA GLY A 293 6.07 -15.73 33.55
C GLY A 293 4.92 -14.72 33.68
N PRO A 294 3.64 -15.10 33.44
CA PRO A 294 2.51 -14.18 33.57
C PRO A 294 2.38 -13.48 34.92
N GLU A 295 2.76 -14.15 36.01
CA GLU A 295 2.76 -13.55 37.36
C GLU A 295 3.84 -12.46 37.48
N GLU A 296 5.04 -12.73 36.97
CA GLU A 296 6.16 -11.78 36.94
C GLU A 296 5.84 -10.55 36.08
N MET A 297 5.18 -10.76 34.93
CA MET A 297 4.72 -9.68 34.04
C MET A 297 3.72 -8.74 34.72
N LEU A 298 2.87 -9.27 35.62
CA LEU A 298 1.87 -8.49 36.34
C LEU A 298 2.45 -7.76 37.55
N GLU A 299 3.54 -8.26 38.11
CA GLU A 299 4.23 -7.67 39.28
C GLU A 299 5.12 -6.48 38.90
N ASP A 300 5.72 -6.50 37.70
CA ASP A 300 6.60 -5.44 37.20
C ASP A 300 6.20 -4.95 35.80
N PRO A 301 5.23 -4.02 35.69
CA PRO A 301 4.81 -3.45 34.42
C PRO A 301 5.92 -2.63 33.72
N GLU A 302 6.90 -2.09 34.45
CA GLU A 302 8.00 -1.32 33.87
C GLU A 302 8.97 -2.25 33.13
N MET A 303 9.32 -3.41 33.70
CA MET A 303 10.10 -4.44 33.02
C MET A 303 9.47 -4.85 31.67
N ILE A 304 8.14 -4.92 31.62
CA ILE A 304 7.44 -5.32 30.41
C ILE A 304 7.38 -4.19 29.38
N HIS A 305 7.28 -2.93 29.82
CA HIS A 305 7.47 -1.80 28.94
C HIS A 305 8.87 -1.81 28.29
N ASP A 306 9.91 -2.05 29.08
CA ASP A 306 11.30 -2.14 28.57
C ASP A 306 11.45 -3.28 27.56
N LEU A 307 10.82 -4.43 27.79
CA LEU A 307 10.80 -5.54 26.84
C LEU A 307 10.11 -5.16 25.51
N LEU A 308 8.96 -4.47 25.57
CA LEU A 308 8.26 -3.96 24.38
C LEU A 308 9.14 -3.00 23.59
N VAL A 309 9.78 -2.05 24.27
CA VAL A 309 10.72 -1.11 23.63
C VAL A 309 11.90 -1.85 23.01
N GLY A 310 12.42 -2.89 23.66
CA GLY A 310 13.46 -3.76 23.11
C GLY A 310 13.04 -4.48 21.82
N MET A 311 11.81 -5.03 21.77
CA MET A 311 11.26 -5.66 20.56
C MET A 311 11.08 -4.66 19.41
N ILE A 312 10.62 -3.45 19.72
CA ILE A 312 10.50 -2.36 18.75
C ILE A 312 11.88 -1.99 18.22
N THR A 313 12.87 -1.83 19.10
CA THR A 313 14.26 -1.52 18.76
C THR A 313 14.84 -2.56 17.79
N ALA A 314 14.70 -3.85 18.10
CA ALA A 314 15.17 -4.93 17.23
C ALA A 314 14.51 -4.91 15.84
N THR A 315 13.23 -4.55 15.77
CA THR A 315 12.53 -4.41 14.47
C THR A 315 13.06 -3.21 13.68
N LEU A 316 13.33 -2.09 14.33
CA LEU A 316 13.93 -0.91 13.70
C LEU A 316 15.36 -1.19 13.23
N GLU A 317 16.14 -1.99 13.97
CA GLU A 317 17.46 -2.46 13.54
C GLU A 317 17.38 -3.31 12.27
N GLN A 318 16.45 -4.27 12.20
CA GLN A 318 16.24 -5.06 10.97
C GLN A 318 15.84 -4.16 9.78
N LEU A 319 14.98 -3.16 10.01
CA LEU A 319 14.62 -2.19 8.98
C LEU A 319 15.81 -1.32 8.55
N ARG A 320 16.73 -1.01 9.46
CA ARG A 320 17.97 -0.28 9.15
C ARG A 320 18.95 -1.12 8.36
N ASP A 321 19.15 -2.38 8.76
CA ASP A 321 20.03 -3.34 8.10
C ASP A 321 19.57 -3.63 6.67
N MET A 322 18.25 -3.66 6.45
CA MET A 322 17.66 -3.74 5.11
C MET A 322 18.12 -2.58 4.20
N GLY A 323 18.44 -1.41 4.77
CA GLY A 323 19.01 -0.26 4.06
C GLY A 323 20.30 -0.60 3.31
N GLN A 324 21.14 -1.46 3.88
CA GLN A 324 22.41 -1.85 3.27
C GLN A 324 22.21 -2.60 1.95
N ALA A 325 21.17 -3.44 1.86
CA ALA A 325 20.85 -4.14 0.62
C ALA A 325 20.54 -3.17 -0.54
N TYR A 326 19.95 -2.00 -0.24
CA TYR A 326 19.71 -0.96 -1.24
C TYR A 326 20.97 -0.16 -1.59
N VAL A 327 21.87 0.05 -0.63
CA VAL A 327 23.16 0.72 -0.85
C VAL A 327 24.05 -0.13 -1.77
N ASP A 328 24.10 -1.44 -1.54
CA ASP A 328 24.93 -2.38 -2.30
C ASP A 328 24.35 -2.73 -3.67
N ALA A 329 23.08 -2.39 -3.92
CA ALA A 329 22.38 -2.74 -5.15
C ALA A 329 22.90 -1.98 -6.37
N ASP A 330 22.86 -2.65 -7.52
CA ASP A 330 23.04 -1.97 -8.80
C ASP A 330 21.86 -1.01 -9.07
N ARG A 331 22.14 0.28 -8.95
CA ARG A 331 21.16 1.37 -9.12
C ARG A 331 20.70 1.56 -10.57
N THR A 332 21.33 0.88 -11.53
CA THR A 332 20.95 0.94 -12.94
C THR A 332 19.80 -0.01 -13.31
N VAL A 333 19.50 -0.97 -12.43
CA VAL A 333 18.43 -1.95 -12.62
C VAL A 333 17.39 -1.84 -11.51
N GLN A 334 16.21 -2.38 -11.80
CA GLN A 334 15.14 -2.43 -10.82
C GLN A 334 15.49 -3.45 -9.72
N PHE A 335 15.42 -3.01 -8.47
CA PHE A 335 15.76 -3.79 -7.28
C PHE A 335 14.66 -4.82 -6.98
N ASP A 336 15.02 -6.04 -6.60
CA ASP A 336 14.05 -7.04 -6.19
C ASP A 336 13.78 -6.96 -4.69
N THR A 337 12.66 -6.37 -4.30
CA THR A 337 12.35 -6.21 -2.87
C THR A 337 12.01 -7.53 -2.16
N GLN A 338 11.75 -8.64 -2.88
CA GLN A 338 11.52 -9.95 -2.26
C GLN A 338 12.76 -10.47 -1.53
N THR A 339 13.95 -9.95 -1.82
CA THR A 339 15.18 -10.34 -1.12
C THR A 339 15.33 -9.67 0.25
N THR A 340 14.37 -8.84 0.66
CA THR A 340 14.41 -8.10 1.93
C THR A 340 13.39 -8.65 2.92
N ALA A 341 13.64 -8.43 4.22
CA ALA A 341 12.72 -8.85 5.29
C ALA A 341 11.34 -8.20 5.17
N TYR A 342 11.27 -6.94 4.70
CA TYR A 342 10.04 -6.18 4.54
C TYR A 342 9.87 -5.62 3.11
N PRO A 343 9.45 -6.45 2.12
CA PRO A 343 9.43 -6.08 0.70
C PRO A 343 8.56 -4.87 0.31
N MET A 344 7.68 -4.43 1.20
CA MET A 344 6.70 -3.36 0.98
C MET A 344 6.92 -2.13 1.86
N MET A 345 7.98 -2.13 2.67
CA MET A 345 8.33 -1.03 3.55
C MET A 345 9.68 -0.45 3.14
N PRO A 346 9.86 0.88 3.24
CA PRO A 346 11.19 1.46 3.12
C PRO A 346 12.04 1.04 4.33
N PRO A 347 13.38 1.06 4.21
CA PRO A 347 14.26 0.88 5.36
C PRO A 347 14.10 2.05 6.33
N PHE A 348 14.46 1.82 7.59
CA PHE A 348 14.73 2.91 8.52
C PHE A 348 16.10 3.49 8.20
N VAL A 349 16.23 4.81 8.13
CA VAL A 349 17.50 5.47 7.80
C VAL A 349 17.82 6.50 8.87
N GLY A 350 18.77 6.20 9.75
CA GLY A 350 19.13 7.06 10.86
C GLY A 350 20.28 6.46 11.67
N ASN A 351 20.93 7.31 12.46
CA ASN A 351 21.98 6.87 13.36
C ASN A 351 21.38 6.16 14.60
N ASP A 352 22.22 5.74 15.54
CA ASP A 352 21.76 5.04 16.76
C ASP A 352 20.86 5.94 17.63
N GLU A 353 21.17 7.24 17.73
CA GLU A 353 20.35 8.20 18.49
C GLU A 353 18.94 8.35 17.89
N ASP A 354 18.83 8.39 16.56
CA ASP A 354 17.55 8.44 15.85
C ASP A 354 16.73 7.17 16.10
N LEU A 355 17.39 6.00 16.08
CA LEU A 355 16.76 4.71 16.31
C LEU A 355 16.19 4.62 17.73
N GLU A 356 17.01 4.94 18.73
CA GLU A 356 16.62 4.94 20.15
C GLU A 356 15.47 5.93 20.40
N ALA A 357 15.53 7.13 19.83
CA ALA A 357 14.48 8.13 19.96
C ALA A 357 13.16 7.64 19.35
N LEU A 358 13.20 7.05 18.14
CA LEU A 358 12.02 6.48 17.50
C LEU A 358 11.43 5.32 18.31
N ALA A 359 12.27 4.40 18.80
CA ALA A 359 11.85 3.30 19.65
C ALA A 359 11.16 3.81 20.93
N THR A 360 11.76 4.80 21.59
CA THR A 360 11.20 5.45 22.78
C THR A 360 9.82 6.05 22.49
N TYR A 361 9.67 6.79 21.40
CA TYR A 361 8.38 7.34 21.00
C TYR A 361 7.33 6.25 20.73
N LEU A 362 7.67 5.22 19.96
CA LEU A 362 6.77 4.11 19.68
C LEU A 362 6.39 3.34 20.96
N GLY A 363 7.31 3.21 21.90
CA GLY A 363 7.06 2.66 23.24
C GLY A 363 5.96 3.43 23.99
N THR A 364 5.89 4.76 23.85
CA THR A 364 4.79 5.53 24.46
C THR A 364 3.41 5.20 23.90
N LEU A 365 3.35 4.58 22.70
CA LEU A 365 2.11 4.24 22.01
C LEU A 365 1.60 2.83 22.36
N THR A 366 2.39 2.00 23.05
CA THR A 366 2.00 0.62 23.41
C THR A 366 1.07 0.55 24.62
N HIS A 367 0.82 1.68 25.30
CA HIS A 367 0.18 1.71 26.62
C HIS A 367 -1.36 1.72 26.66
N ASP A 368 -2.07 1.78 25.54
CA ASP A 368 -3.54 1.94 25.53
C ASP A 368 -4.33 0.62 25.41
N GLY A 369 -3.73 -0.49 25.83
CA GLY A 369 -4.35 -1.81 25.91
C GLY A 369 -4.53 -2.33 27.34
N GLY A 370 -5.28 -1.62 28.19
CA GLY A 370 -5.90 -2.21 29.38
C GLY A 370 -5.06 -2.27 30.67
N LEU A 371 -4.96 -1.13 31.37
CA LEU A 371 -5.07 -1.12 32.83
C LEU A 371 -6.36 -0.40 33.19
N PRO A 372 -7.28 -0.97 33.99
CA PRO A 372 -8.45 -0.23 34.44
C PRO A 372 -7.94 0.99 35.19
N ALA A 373 -8.34 2.18 34.74
CA ALA A 373 -8.08 3.43 35.45
C ALA A 373 -8.38 3.19 36.93
N SER A 374 -7.34 3.24 37.76
CA SER A 374 -7.50 3.21 39.20
C SER A 374 -8.51 4.29 39.52
N THR A 375 -9.67 3.88 40.04
CA THR A 375 -10.67 4.79 40.57
C THR A 375 -10.05 5.48 41.77
N GLY A 376 -9.36 6.59 41.49
CA GLY A 376 -8.89 7.53 42.49
C GLY A 376 -10.12 8.08 43.20
N GLY A 377 -10.33 7.59 44.42
CA GLY A 377 -11.34 8.10 45.34
C GLY A 377 -11.07 9.57 45.62
N GLY A 378 -11.98 10.43 45.18
CA GLY A 378 -12.19 11.75 45.74
C GLY A 378 -13.36 11.71 46.72
N GLN A 379 -13.05 11.76 48.01
CA GLN A 379 -13.86 12.50 48.98
C GLN A 379 -13.29 13.91 49.10
#